data_AF-I3Z5K9-F1
#
_entry.id   AF-I3Z5K9-F1
#
_cell.length_a   1.000
_cell.length_b   1.000
_cell.length_c   1.000
_cell.angle_alpha   90.00
_cell.angle_beta   90.00
_cell.angle_gamma   90.00
#
_symmetry.space_group_name_H-M   'P 1'
#
loop_
_entity.id
_entity.type
_entity.pdbx_description
1 polymer ?
#
loop_
_entity_poly.entity_id
_entity_poly.type
_entity_poly.pdbx_seq_one_letter_code
_entity_poly.pdbx_strand_id
1 'polypeptide(L)'
;MNWMNKDENLLLERSFLFGVTGIVLCLLALANSYFKLLEAPMGPLNGVGIALQFVGLSIAVLVLRKTKITEATKDKSKKMVLVLGVALFFFFLVI
;
A
#
# COMPACT_ATOMS: atom_id res chain seq x y z
N MET A 1 12.56 18.74 -10.37
CA MET A 1 11.88 18.89 -9.07
C MET A 1 12.22 17.68 -8.21
N ASN A 2 13.11 17.86 -7.23
CA ASN A 2 13.84 16.79 -6.56
C ASN A 2 12.97 16.12 -5.46
N TRP A 3 12.04 15.26 -5.88
CA TRP A 3 11.10 14.54 -5.00
C TRP A 3 11.79 13.64 -3.94
N MET A 4 13.06 13.29 -4.17
CA MET A 4 13.83 12.36 -3.35
C MET A 4 14.60 13.03 -2.20
N ASN A 5 14.59 14.36 -2.14
CA ASN A 5 15.28 15.17 -1.13
C ASN A 5 14.37 15.61 0.04
N LYS A 6 13.12 15.13 0.09
CA LYS A 6 12.19 15.37 1.20
C LYS A 6 12.42 14.36 2.33
N ASP A 7 12.19 14.80 3.57
CA ASP A 7 12.35 14.01 4.79
C ASP A 7 11.88 12.57 4.62
N GLU A 8 12.72 11.64 5.04
CA GLU A 8 12.49 10.20 4.88
C GLU A 8 11.21 9.76 5.59
N ASN A 9 10.86 10.42 6.70
CA ASN A 9 9.60 10.25 7.40
C ASN A 9 8.38 10.64 6.56
N LEU A 10 8.44 11.75 5.80
CA LEU A 10 7.35 12.19 4.94
C LEU A 10 7.13 11.25 3.75
N LEU A 11 8.21 10.69 3.20
CA LEU A 11 8.14 9.67 2.14
C LEU A 11 7.49 8.38 2.65
N LEU A 12 7.87 7.97 3.86
CA LEU A 12 7.34 6.78 4.53
C LEU A 12 5.85 6.94 4.89
N GLU A 13 5.47 8.12 5.38
CA GLU A 13 4.07 8.44 5.69
C GLU A 13 3.18 8.46 4.44
N ARG A 14 3.68 9.01 3.33
CA ARG A 14 2.98 8.98 2.04
C ARG A 14 2.84 7.56 1.50
N SER A 15 3.91 6.77 1.55
CA SER A 15 3.88 5.35 1.19
C SER A 15 2.82 4.58 1.99
N PHE A 16 2.72 4.87 3.29
CA PHE A 16 1.70 4.28 4.13
C PHE A 16 0.29 4.72 3.72
N LEU A 17 0.09 6.01 3.44
CA LEU A 17 -1.19 6.53 2.97
C LEU A 17 -1.64 5.84 1.68
N PHE A 18 -0.75 5.71 0.69
CA PHE A 18 -1.02 5.00 -0.57
C PHE A 18 -1.30 3.51 -0.35
N GLY A 19 -0.56 2.89 0.57
CA GLY A 19 -0.76 1.49 0.91
C GLY A 19 -2.11 1.22 1.60
N VAL A 20 -2.47 2.02 2.60
CA VAL A 20 -3.74 1.89 3.35
C VAL A 20 -4.93 2.23 2.47
N THR A 21 -4.84 3.30 1.66
CA THR A 21 -5.91 3.64 0.72
C THR A 21 -6.15 2.53 -0.30
N GLY A 22 -5.09 1.89 -0.81
CA GLY A 22 -5.20 0.68 -1.65
C GLY A 22 -5.91 -0.47 -0.96
N ILE A 23 -5.52 -0.78 0.30
CA ILE A 23 -6.17 -1.82 1.12
C ILE A 23 -7.66 -1.52 1.30
N VAL A 24 -8.01 -0.28 1.66
CA VAL A 24 -9.40 0.13 1.90
C VAL A 24 -10.23 0.05 0.62
N LEU A 25 -9.69 0.49 -0.52
CA LEU A 25 -10.35 0.36 -1.83
C LEU A 25 -10.62 -1.10 -2.20
N CYS A 26 -9.65 -1.98 -1.97
CA CYS A 26 -9.77 -3.40 -2.25
C CYS A 26 -10.76 -4.10 -1.29
N LEU A 27 -10.79 -3.67 -0.02
CA LEU A 27 -11.78 -4.11 0.97
C LEU A 27 -13.20 -3.66 0.62
N LEU A 28 -13.37 -2.41 0.17
CA LEU A 28 -14.67 -1.88 -0.28
C LEU A 28 -15.17 -2.61 -1.52
N ALA A 29 -14.28 -2.91 -2.48
CA ALA A 29 -14.63 -3.71 -3.65
C ALA A 29 -15.05 -5.14 -3.27
N LEU A 30 -14.33 -5.78 -2.35
CA LEU A 30 -14.66 -7.11 -1.84
C LEU A 30 -16.01 -7.10 -1.09
N ALA A 31 -16.23 -6.12 -0.22
CA ALA A 31 -17.49 -5.96 0.50
C ALA A 31 -18.67 -5.73 -0.47
N ASN A 32 -18.49 -4.89 -1.49
CA ASN A 32 -19.53 -4.68 -2.49
C ASN A 32 -19.80 -5.92 -3.35
N SER A 33 -18.78 -6.75 -3.62
CA SER A 33 -18.94 -8.03 -4.31
C SER A 33 -19.84 -8.99 -3.51
N TYR A 34 -19.69 -9.02 -2.19
CA TYR A 34 -20.53 -9.84 -1.29
C TYR A 34 -21.94 -9.28 -1.08
N PHE A 35 -22.07 -7.98 -0.80
CA PHE A 35 -23.37 -7.37 -0.47
C PHE A 35 -24.18 -6.92 -1.70
N LYS A 36 -23.57 -6.88 -2.90
CA LYS A 36 -24.17 -6.41 -4.16
C LYS A 36 -24.89 -5.05 -4.02
N LEU A 37 -24.32 -4.13 -3.23
CA LEU A 37 -24.92 -2.81 -2.97
C LEU A 37 -24.85 -1.87 -4.18
N LEU A 38 -23.85 -2.04 -5.04
CA LEU A 38 -23.63 -1.27 -6.26
C LEU A 38 -23.32 -2.19 -7.44
N GLU A 39 -24.11 -2.07 -8.52
CA GLU A 39 -23.86 -2.70 -9.83
C GLU A 39 -22.74 -1.97 -10.59
N ALA A 40 -21.56 -1.89 -9.99
CA ALA A 40 -20.36 -1.34 -10.63
C ALA A 40 -19.44 -2.48 -11.06
N PRO A 41 -18.74 -2.35 -12.21
CA PRO A 41 -17.68 -3.29 -12.56
C PRO A 41 -16.57 -3.18 -11.50
N MET A 42 -16.50 -4.16 -10.61
CA MET A 42 -15.56 -4.19 -9.48
C MET A 42 -14.14 -4.66 -9.87
N GLY A 43 -13.96 -5.18 -11.09
CA GLY A 43 -12.66 -5.56 -11.64
C GLY A 43 -11.64 -4.39 -11.70
N PRO A 44 -11.99 -3.26 -12.32
CA PRO A 44 -11.16 -2.05 -12.32
C PRO A 44 -10.85 -1.53 -10.92
N LEU A 45 -11.81 -1.58 -9.98
CA LEU A 45 -11.60 -1.08 -8.61
C LEU A 45 -10.57 -1.91 -7.85
N ASN A 46 -10.66 -3.24 -7.98
CA ASN A 46 -9.65 -4.17 -7.43
C ASN A 46 -8.28 -3.95 -8.08
N GLY A 47 -8.23 -3.78 -9.41
CA GLY A 47 -6.98 -3.49 -10.11
C GLY A 47 -6.31 -2.20 -9.63
N VAL A 48 -7.10 -1.13 -9.43
CA VAL A 48 -6.59 0.15 -8.89
C VAL A 48 -6.13 0.00 -7.44
N GLY A 49 -6.88 -0.73 -6.61
CA GLY A 49 -6.49 -1.02 -5.21
C GLY A 49 -5.15 -1.75 -5.12
N ILE A 50 -5.00 -2.82 -5.92
CA ILE A 50 -3.76 -3.60 -6.02
C ILE A 50 -2.60 -2.72 -6.53
N ALA A 51 -2.81 -1.92 -7.58
CA ALA A 51 -1.79 -1.03 -8.12
C ALA A 51 -1.31 -0.01 -7.08
N LEU A 52 -2.23 0.61 -6.34
CA LEU A 52 -1.92 1.52 -5.23
C LEU A 52 -1.09 0.83 -4.13
N GLN A 53 -1.44 -0.41 -3.82
CA GLN A 53 -0.75 -1.20 -2.81
C GLN A 53 0.67 -1.58 -3.26
N PHE A 54 0.88 -1.90 -4.54
CA PHE A 54 2.20 -2.09 -5.14
C PHE A 54 3.06 -0.82 -5.11
N VAL A 55 2.46 0.34 -5.38
CA VAL A 55 3.16 1.63 -5.27
C VAL A 55 3.58 1.89 -3.82
N GLY A 56 2.66 1.68 -2.86
CA GLY A 56 2.95 1.80 -1.43
C GLY A 56 4.10 0.87 -0.99
N LEU A 57 4.04 -0.40 -1.37
CA LEU A 57 5.07 -1.41 -1.08
C LEU A 57 6.43 -1.04 -1.68
N SER A 58 6.44 -0.62 -2.94
CA SER A 58 7.67 -0.25 -3.64
C SER A 58 8.40 0.90 -2.95
N ILE A 59 7.67 1.93 -2.53
CA ILE A 59 8.26 3.06 -1.79
C ILE A 59 8.78 2.60 -0.42
N ALA A 60 8.05 1.74 0.29
CA ALA A 60 8.49 1.22 1.58
C ALA A 60 9.78 0.38 1.47
N VAL A 61 9.92 -0.43 0.42
CA VAL A 61 11.15 -1.19 0.12
C VAL A 61 12.30 -0.27 -0.28
N LEU A 62 12.03 0.79 -1.05
CA LEU A 62 13.04 1.79 -1.42
C LEU A 62 13.56 2.56 -0.20
N VAL A 63 12.67 2.93 0.74
CA VAL A 63 13.05 3.55 2.01
C VAL A 63 13.87 2.59 2.85
N LEU A 64 13.52 1.30 2.92
CA LEU A 64 14.31 0.28 3.61
C LEU A 64 15.73 0.11 3.01
N ARG A 65 15.87 0.25 1.69
CA ARG A 65 17.14 0.13 0.98
C ARG A 65 18.06 1.35 1.12
N LYS A 66 17.57 2.49 1.61
CA LYS A 66 18.43 3.64 1.88
C LYS A 66 19.41 3.32 3.02
N THR A 67 20.69 3.66 2.82
CA THR A 67 21.76 3.43 3.80
C THR A 67 21.84 4.47 4.92
N LYS A 68 21.25 5.67 4.74
CA LYS A 68 21.25 6.77 5.71
C LYS A 68 19.90 6.95 6.45
N ILE A 69 19.33 5.87 6.96
CA ILE A 69 18.07 5.88 7.73
C ILE A 69 18.32 5.64 9.22
N THR A 70 17.55 6.32 10.08
CA THR A 70 17.53 6.06 11.53
C THR A 70 16.97 4.65 11.81
N GLU A 71 17.43 3.98 12.86
CA GLU A 71 16.92 2.65 13.26
C GLU A 71 15.40 2.63 13.45
N ALA A 72 14.82 3.68 14.04
CA ALA A 72 13.37 3.82 14.21
C ALA A 72 12.61 3.81 12.87
N THR A 73 13.14 4.53 11.87
CA THR A 73 12.58 4.61 10.51
C THR A 73 12.70 3.27 9.78
N LYS A 74 13.80 2.54 10.02
CA LYS A 74 14.05 1.21 9.47
C LYS A 74 13.05 0.18 10.01
N ASP A 75 12.81 0.16 11.32
CA ASP A 75 11.84 -0.76 11.92
C ASP A 75 10.40 -0.45 11.54
N LYS A 76 10.04 0.84 11.44
CA LYS A 76 8.73 1.26 10.93
C LYS A 76 8.54 0.80 9.47
N SER A 77 9.55 0.97 8.62
CA SER A 77 9.53 0.50 7.23
C SER A 77 9.36 -1.01 7.13
N LYS A 78 10.09 -1.80 7.93
CA LYS A 78 9.94 -3.27 7.95
C LYS A 78 8.52 -3.69 8.29
N LYS A 79 7.94 -3.12 9.35
CA LYS A 79 6.57 -3.44 9.76
C LYS A 79 5.56 -3.08 8.66
N MET A 80 5.74 -1.92 8.01
CA MET A 80 4.86 -1.51 6.90
C MET A 80 4.98 -2.41 5.68
N VAL A 81 6.19 -2.81 5.28
CA VAL A 81 6.39 -3.79 4.20
C VAL A 81 5.71 -5.11 4.54
N LEU A 82 5.80 -5.56 5.80
CA LEU A 82 5.18 -6.80 6.27
C LEU A 82 3.65 -6.72 6.17
N VAL A 83 3.04 -5.66 6.69
CA VAL A 83 1.57 -5.47 6.63
C VAL A 83 1.09 -5.33 5.18
N LEU A 84 1.76 -4.51 4.37
CA LEU A 84 1.38 -4.31 2.96
C LEU A 84 1.54 -5.58 2.14
N GLY A 85 2.61 -6.33 2.38
CA GLY A 85 2.88 -7.61 1.72
C GLY A 85 1.86 -8.69 2.08
N VAL A 86 1.54 -8.85 3.38
CA VAL A 86 0.52 -9.80 3.82
C VAL A 86 -0.87 -9.42 3.28
N ALA A 87 -1.21 -8.13 3.30
CA ALA A 87 -2.47 -7.67 2.75
C ALA A 87 -2.56 -7.90 1.22
N LEU A 88 -1.47 -7.66 0.48
CA LEU A 88 -1.41 -7.97 -0.96
C LEU A 88 -1.63 -9.46 -1.21
N PHE A 89 -0.96 -10.31 -0.42
CA PHE A 89 -1.08 -11.76 -0.54
C PHE A 89 -2.50 -12.25 -0.24
N PHE A 90 -3.16 -11.66 0.76
CA PHE A 90 -4.57 -11.94 1.06
C PHE A 90 -5.48 -11.60 -0.12
N PHE A 91 -5.36 -10.40 -0.69
CA PHE A 91 -6.19 -10.01 -1.84
C PHE A 91 -5.93 -10.89 -3.07
N PHE A 92 -4.68 -11.34 -3.28
CA PHE A 92 -4.35 -12.26 -4.36
C PHE A 92 -4.95 -13.67 -4.19
N LEU A 93 -5.19 -14.10 -2.95
CA LEU A 93 -5.83 -15.39 -2.66
C LEU A 93 -7.36 -15.31 -2.67
N VAL A 94 -7.92 -14.14 -2.39
CA VAL A 94 -9.37 -13.96 -2.18
C VAL A 94 -10.10 -13.49 -3.45
N ILE A 95 -9.44 -12.68 -4.28
CA ILE A 95 -9.97 -12.20 -5.58
C ILE A 95 -9.72 -13.25 -6.65
#